data_AF-A0A284S130-F1
#
_entry.id   AF-A0A284S130-F1
#
_cell.length_a   1.000
_cell.length_b   1.000
_cell.length_c   1.000
_cell.angle_alpha   90.00
_cell.angle_beta   90.00
_cell.angle_gamma   90.00
#
_symmetry.space_group_name_H-M   'P 1'
#
loop_
_entity.id
_entity.type
_entity.pdbx_description
1 polymer ?
#
loop_
_entity_poly.entity_id
_entity_poly.type
_entity_poly.pdbx_seq_one_letter_code
_entity_poly.pdbx_strand_id
1 'polypeptide(L)'
;MVVFQQASPVKSTDYLIATIPRYDRSIFVSRTDAADYSDFVDIITNQFPLMPREEILVQTRYLYICEGSYVEIVPRHWRGISTSVDNVRVILRE
;
A
#
# COMPACT_ATOMS: atom_id res chain seq x y z
N MET A 1 -12.00 -17.16 -28.09
CA MET A 1 -10.94 -16.88 -27.08
C MET A 1 -11.25 -15.53 -26.49
N VAL A 2 -11.81 -15.48 -25.27
CA VAL A 2 -12.11 -14.20 -24.61
C VAL A 2 -10.81 -13.71 -23.98
N VAL A 3 -10.23 -12.67 -24.56
CA VAL A 3 -9.10 -11.96 -23.96
C VAL A 3 -9.69 -11.13 -22.84
N PHE A 4 -9.50 -11.54 -21.59
CA PHE A 4 -9.70 -10.66 -20.45
C PHE A 4 -8.62 -9.58 -20.56
N GLN A 5 -8.96 -8.43 -21.15
CA GLN A 5 -8.17 -7.23 -21.00
C GLN A 5 -8.12 -6.97 -19.49
N GLN A 6 -6.96 -7.22 -18.87
CA GLN A 6 -6.70 -6.74 -17.53
C GLN A 6 -6.95 -5.23 -17.59
N ALA A 7 -8.03 -4.78 -16.94
CA ALA A 7 -8.27 -3.35 -16.80
C ALA A 7 -7.00 -2.77 -16.18
N SER A 8 -6.39 -1.79 -16.85
CA SER A 8 -5.35 -0.99 -16.22
C SER A 8 -5.94 -0.48 -14.90
N PRO A 9 -5.27 -0.70 -13.75
CA PRO A 9 -5.81 -0.22 -12.49
C PRO A 9 -6.07 1.28 -12.65
N VAL A 10 -7.33 1.68 -12.49
CA VAL A 10 -7.71 3.08 -12.57
C VAL A 10 -7.01 3.77 -11.42
N LYS A 11 -6.00 4.58 -11.75
CA LYS A 11 -5.27 5.39 -10.79
C LYS A 11 -6.24 6.35 -10.13
N SER A 12 -6.47 6.18 -8.83
CA SER A 12 -7.29 7.12 -8.07
C SER A 12 -6.42 8.29 -7.63
N THR A 13 -6.92 9.52 -7.78
CA THR A 13 -6.25 10.74 -7.29
C THR A 13 -6.48 10.96 -5.80
N ASP A 14 -7.48 10.30 -5.23
CA ASP A 14 -7.98 10.60 -3.88
C ASP A 14 -7.63 9.50 -2.88
N TYR A 15 -7.54 8.25 -3.34
CA TYR A 15 -7.33 7.08 -2.49
C TYR A 15 -6.25 6.14 -3.01
N LEU A 16 -5.60 5.44 -2.08
CA LEU A 16 -4.81 4.24 -2.35
C LEU A 16 -5.40 3.05 -1.60
N ILE A 17 -5.20 1.85 -2.12
CA ILE A 17 -5.68 0.61 -1.50
C ILE A 17 -4.57 0.02 -0.64
N ALA A 18 -4.82 -0.12 0.66
CA ALA A 18 -3.96 -0.90 1.54
C ALA A 18 -4.57 -2.28 1.72
N THR A 19 -3.85 -3.31 1.29
CA THR A 19 -4.22 -4.72 1.49
C THR A 19 -3.46 -5.26 2.69
N ILE A 20 -4.16 -5.85 3.65
CA ILE A 20 -3.61 -6.40 4.89
C ILE A 20 -3.91 -7.91 4.92
N PRO A 21 -3.03 -8.75 4.32
CA PRO A 21 -3.30 -10.17 4.13
C PRO A 21 -3.58 -10.91 5.44
N ARG A 22 -2.94 -10.49 6.55
CA ARG A 22 -3.15 -11.08 7.87
C ARG A 22 -4.61 -11.10 8.32
N TYR A 23 -5.42 -10.15 7.86
CA TYR A 23 -6.85 -10.05 8.21
C TYR A 23 -7.78 -10.37 7.03
N ASP A 24 -7.24 -10.78 5.88
CA ASP A 24 -7.98 -10.92 4.63
C ASP A 24 -8.84 -9.68 4.31
N ARG A 25 -8.23 -8.50 4.44
CA ARG A 25 -8.92 -7.20 4.27
C ARG A 25 -8.15 -6.25 3.38
N SER A 26 -8.90 -5.41 2.68
CA SER A 26 -8.39 -4.23 2.00
C SER A 26 -9.18 -3.01 2.47
N ILE A 27 -8.48 -1.90 2.66
CA ILE A 27 -9.08 -0.61 3.03
C ILE A 27 -8.65 0.47 2.03
N PHE A 28 -9.52 1.45 1.84
CA PHE A 28 -9.19 2.67 1.11
C PHE A 28 -8.59 3.68 2.08
N VAL A 29 -7.42 4.19 1.73
CA VAL A 29 -6.71 5.20 2.51
C VAL A 29 -6.64 6.48 1.69
N SER A 30 -7.08 7.59 2.27
CA SER A 30 -6.98 8.91 1.66
C SER A 30 -5.52 9.24 1.36
N ARG A 31 -5.24 9.70 0.14
CA ARG A 31 -3.89 10.11 -0.26
C ARG A 31 -3.44 11.37 0.47
N THR A 32 -4.39 12.22 0.87
CA THR A 32 -4.11 13.41 1.67
C THR A 32 -3.69 13.01 3.09
N ASP A 33 -4.40 12.05 3.70
CA ASP A 33 -4.10 11.60 5.07
C ASP A 33 -2.86 10.70 5.12
N ALA A 34 -2.51 10.07 3.99
CA ALA A 34 -1.31 9.25 3.83
C ALA A 34 -0.18 9.97 3.07
N ALA A 35 -0.14 11.31 3.12
CA ALA A 35 0.91 12.09 2.46
C ALA A 35 2.30 11.74 3.02
N ASP A 36 2.37 11.49 4.33
CA ASP A 36 3.56 11.04 5.04
C ASP A 36 3.48 9.56 5.42
N TYR A 37 4.63 8.88 5.45
CA TYR A 37 4.69 7.44 5.75
C TYR A 37 4.22 7.15 7.19
N SER A 38 4.58 8.02 8.13
CA SER A 38 4.20 7.91 9.54
C SER A 38 2.68 7.88 9.68
N ASP A 39 2.01 8.82 9.02
CA ASP A 39 0.56 8.99 9.06
C ASP A 39 -0.15 7.81 8.41
N PHE A 40 0.38 7.33 7.27
CA PHE A 40 -0.11 6.09 6.66
C PHE A 40 -0.08 4.92 7.66
N VAL A 41 1.05 4.72 8.35
CA VAL A 41 1.17 3.64 9.34
C VAL A 41 0.24 3.88 10.53
N ASP A 42 0.06 5.12 10.99
CA ASP A 42 -0.87 5.45 12.08
C ASP A 42 -2.32 5.11 11.72
N ILE A 43 -2.73 5.37 10.47
CA ILE A 43 -4.04 4.97 9.95
C ILE A 43 -4.20 3.44 10.02
N ILE A 44 -3.18 2.69 9.62
CA ILE A 44 -3.22 1.22 9.69
C ILE A 44 -3.33 0.75 11.15
N THR A 45 -2.48 1.23 12.05
CA THR A 45 -2.48 0.78 13.46
C THR A 45 -3.77 1.14 14.20
N ASN A 46 -4.41 2.26 13.84
CA ASN A 46 -5.70 2.65 14.41
C ASN A 46 -6.83 1.70 13.98
N GLN A 47 -6.79 1.19 12.76
CA GLN A 47 -7.78 0.24 12.24
C GLN A 47 -7.47 -1.22 12.64
N PHE A 48 -6.18 -1.54 12.83
CA PHE A 48 -5.68 -2.87 13.14
C PHE A 48 -4.76 -2.82 14.38
N PRO A 49 -5.31 -2.68 15.61
CA PRO A 49 -4.50 -2.47 16.82
C PRO A 49 -3.57 -3.64 17.20
N LEU A 50 -3.80 -4.82 16.61
CA LEU A 50 -2.95 -6.00 16.80
C LEU A 50 -1.74 -6.04 15.86
N MET A 51 -1.54 -5.00 15.04
CA MET A 51 -0.33 -4.79 14.24
C MET A 51 0.55 -3.75 14.94
N PRO A 52 1.65 -4.16 15.61
CA PRO A 52 2.56 -3.22 16.24
C PRO A 52 3.26 -2.37 15.18
N ARG A 53 3.33 -1.06 15.43
CA ARG A 53 3.82 -0.05 14.49
C ARG A 53 5.22 -0.36 13.97
N GLU A 54 6.09 -0.82 14.86
CA GLU A 54 7.51 -1.06 14.61
C GLU A 54 7.76 -2.27 13.70
N GLU A 55 6.79 -3.18 13.60
CA GLU A 55 6.87 -4.37 12.75
C GLU A 55 6.20 -4.15 11.39
N ILE A 56 5.51 -3.02 11.17
CA ILE A 56 4.81 -2.80 9.90
C ILE A 56 5.79 -2.61 8.74
N LEU A 57 5.63 -3.46 7.72
CA LEU A 57 6.28 -3.32 6.42
C LEU A 57 5.24 -3.01 5.36
N VAL A 58 5.50 -1.95 4.59
CA VAL A 58 4.68 -1.54 3.46
C VAL A 58 5.40 -1.94 2.18
N GLN A 59 4.71 -2.65 1.31
CA GLN A 59 5.26 -3.19 0.08
C GLN A 59 4.39 -2.83 -1.11
N THR A 60 4.99 -2.79 -2.30
CA THR A 60 4.24 -2.73 -3.55
C THR A 60 4.88 -3.62 -4.60
N ARG A 61 4.08 -4.02 -5.58
CA ARG A 61 4.53 -4.75 -6.79
C ARG A 61 4.19 -4.02 -8.08
N TYR A 62 3.56 -2.84 -7.97
CA TYR A 62 2.91 -2.14 -9.08
C TYR A 62 3.80 -1.07 -9.72
N LEU A 63 4.99 -0.83 -9.17
CA LEU A 63 5.98 0.03 -9.81
C LEU A 63 6.78 -0.78 -10.82
N TYR A 64 7.17 -0.15 -11.93
CA TYR A 64 7.96 -0.80 -12.99
C TYR A 64 9.23 -1.47 -12.43
N ILE A 65 9.92 -0.81 -11.50
CA ILE A 65 11.14 -1.30 -10.85
C ILE A 65 10.94 -2.57 -10.01
N CYS A 66 9.70 -2.93 -9.69
CA CYS A 66 9.39 -4.10 -8.87
C CYS A 66 9.31 -5.39 -9.69
N GLU A 67 9.19 -5.30 -11.02
CA GLU A 67 9.07 -6.46 -11.93
C GLU A 67 8.03 -7.50 -11.46
N GLY A 68 6.91 -7.02 -10.91
CA GLY A 68 5.81 -7.86 -10.39
C GLY A 68 6.05 -8.50 -9.02
N SER A 69 7.23 -8.34 -8.43
CA SER A 69 7.58 -8.81 -7.09
C SER A 69 7.19 -7.79 -6.02
N TYR A 70 6.84 -8.25 -4.82
CA TYR A 70 6.61 -7.34 -3.70
C TYR A 70 7.93 -6.81 -3.16
N VAL A 71 8.14 -5.50 -3.27
CA VAL A 71 9.32 -4.78 -2.79
C VAL A 71 8.91 -3.84 -1.67
N GLU A 72 9.72 -3.78 -0.62
CA GLU A 72 9.52 -2.86 0.50
C GLU A 72 9.65 -1.39 0.06
N ILE A 73 8.68 -0.59 0.48
CA ILE A 73 8.73 0.86 0.36
C ILE A 73 9.42 1.40 1.62
N VAL A 74 10.69 1.79 1.47
CA VAL A 74 11.43 2.43 2.56
C VAL A 74 10.81 3.80 2.88
N PRO A 75 10.60 4.15 4.17
CA PRO A 75 9.89 5.38 4.58
C PRO A 75 10.40 6.66 3.90
N ARG A 76 11.71 6.80 3.72
CA ARG A 76 12.33 7.97 3.08
C ARG A 76 11.92 8.19 1.63
N HIS A 77 11.48 7.15 0.92
CA HIS A 77 11.04 7.24 -0.47
C HIS A 77 9.52 7.44 -0.60
N TRP A 78 8.76 7.30 0.48
CA TRP A 78 7.30 7.35 0.47
C TRP A 78 6.77 8.59 -0.24
N ARG A 79 7.21 9.78 0.16
CA ARG A 79 6.73 11.05 -0.40
C ARG A 79 6.94 11.15 -1.92
N GLY A 80 8.00 10.52 -2.44
CA GLY A 80 8.30 10.51 -3.87
C GLY A 80 7.47 9.50 -4.67
N ILE A 81 6.93 8.46 -4.02
CA ILE A 81 6.23 7.37 -4.69
C ILE A 81 4.76 7.24 -4.31
N SER A 82 4.31 7.85 -3.22
CA SER A 82 2.97 7.68 -2.66
C SER A 82 1.90 8.02 -3.68
N THR A 83 2.07 9.11 -4.42
CA THR A 83 1.19 9.55 -5.52
C THR A 83 1.23 8.65 -6.76
N SER A 84 2.22 7.77 -6.87
CA SER A 84 2.39 6.82 -7.99
C SER A 84 1.98 5.40 -7.65
N VAL A 85 1.82 5.09 -6.36
CA VAL A 85 1.40 3.77 -5.90
C VAL A 85 -0.10 3.78 -5.63
N ASP A 86 -0.85 2.93 -6.34
CA ASP A 86 -2.30 2.75 -6.14
C ASP A 86 -2.65 1.65 -5.15
N ASN A 87 -1.76 0.67 -4.99
CA ASN A 87 -1.99 -0.45 -4.12
C ASN A 87 -0.69 -0.82 -3.38
N VAL A 88 -0.83 -0.91 -2.06
CA VAL A 88 0.20 -1.37 -1.15
C VAL A 88 -0.28 -2.62 -0.43
N ARG A 89 0.67 -3.49 -0.13
CA ARG A 89 0.52 -4.61 0.78
C ARG A 89 1.16 -4.24 2.11
N VAL A 90 0.41 -4.38 3.19
CA VAL A 90 0.90 -4.13 4.56
C VAL A 90 1.01 -5.47 5.28
N ILE A 91 2.22 -5.79 5.73
CA ILE A 91 2.53 -7.02 6.47
C ILE A 91 3.27 -6.67 7.77
N LEU A 92 3.47 -7.66 8.64
CA LEU A 92 4.43 -7.53 9.72
C LEU A 92 5.78 -8.13 9.31
N ARG A 93 6.86 -7.59 9.87
CA ARG A 93 8.20 -8.16 9.84
C ARG A 93 8.14 -9.45 10.65
N GLU A 94 8.43 -10.57 9.98
CA GLU A 94 8.53 -11.89 10.62
C GLU A 94 9.67 -11.96 11.64
#